data_AF-A0A5N5TJN4-F1
#
_entry.id   AF-A0A5N5TJN4-F1
#
_cell.length_a   1.000
_cell.length_b   1.000
_cell.length_c   1.000
_cell.angle_alpha   90.00
_cell.angle_beta   90.00
_cell.angle_gamma   90.00
#
_symmetry.space_group_name_H-M   'P 1'
#
loop_
_entity.id
_entity.type
_entity.pdbx_description
1 polymer ?
#
loop_
_entity_poly.entity_id
_entity_poly.type
_entity_poly.pdbx_seq_one_letter_code
_entity_poly.pdbx_strand_id
1 'polypeptide(L)'
;MPNNKFKVFVTRQDIPKEAITRLQEECDVEIYPQSRPIPRDELLKRIKGKDGVFCLSDQIVDKEFLDAAGPNLKVVSTFSAGFEHFDLNEIKSRGIKAGNTPGVVADSTAELAVSLMLATTRRFFDSHKQILKICVIEQNALMDALKSGRIRAAGLDVMTPEPLPTDHPLLFTPNLTLLPHIGTAELRTRTEMSVMSANNIIAALKNEQMPGEL
;
A
#
# COMPACT_ATOMS: atom_id res chain seq x y z
N MET A 1 22.46 22.73 -32.98
CA MET A 1 21.49 23.74 -32.54
C MET A 1 21.45 23.71 -31.01
N PRO A 2 21.33 24.83 -30.29
CA PRO A 2 21.26 24.78 -28.83
C PRO A 2 20.02 23.96 -28.46
N ASN A 3 20.24 22.87 -27.72
CA ASN A 3 19.25 21.86 -27.40
C ASN A 3 18.31 22.43 -26.34
N ASN A 4 17.27 23.18 -26.76
CA ASN A 4 16.37 23.88 -25.85
C ASN A 4 15.36 22.89 -25.23
N LYS A 5 15.86 22.03 -24.33
CA LYS A 5 15.05 21.05 -23.58
C LYS A 5 14.06 21.78 -22.67
N PHE A 6 12.84 21.25 -22.56
CA PHE A 6 11.81 21.78 -21.66
C PHE A 6 12.26 21.64 -20.19
N LYS A 7 12.00 22.67 -19.38
CA LYS A 7 12.38 22.68 -17.96
C LYS A 7 11.24 22.11 -17.13
N VAL A 8 11.49 20.98 -16.46
CA VAL A 8 10.51 20.31 -15.60
C VAL A 8 10.97 20.38 -14.15
N PHE A 9 10.05 20.69 -13.24
CA PHE A 9 10.29 20.61 -11.81
C PHE A 9 9.51 19.45 -11.18
N VAL A 10 10.20 18.57 -10.46
CA VAL A 10 9.60 17.47 -9.70
C VAL A 10 9.65 17.81 -8.22
N THR A 11 8.49 17.85 -7.56
CA THR A 11 8.38 18.38 -6.19
C THR A 11 8.89 17.44 -5.10
N ARG A 12 9.31 16.21 -5.44
CA ARG A 12 9.74 15.18 -4.47
C ARG A 12 10.72 14.18 -5.09
N GLN A 13 11.69 13.68 -4.30
CA GLN A 13 12.72 12.74 -4.80
C GLN A 13 12.31 11.26 -4.81
N ASP A 14 11.26 10.90 -4.08
CA ASP A 14 10.78 9.52 -3.91
C ASP A 14 9.85 9.06 -5.05
N ILE A 15 9.76 9.86 -6.12
CA ILE A 15 9.14 9.43 -7.37
C ILE A 15 9.92 8.24 -7.94
N PRO A 16 9.24 7.18 -8.42
CA PRO A 16 9.89 6.03 -9.03
C PRO A 16 10.89 6.43 -10.12
N LYS A 17 12.07 5.79 -10.09
CA LYS A 17 13.20 6.16 -10.95
C LYS A 17 12.86 6.03 -12.44
N GLU A 18 11.98 5.10 -12.79
CA GLU A 18 11.49 4.86 -14.15
C GLU A 18 10.85 6.12 -14.74
N ALA A 19 10.02 6.82 -13.94
CA ALA A 19 9.39 8.06 -14.36
C ALA A 19 10.41 9.21 -14.50
N ILE A 20 11.38 9.28 -13.58
CA ILE A 20 12.44 10.30 -13.62
C ILE A 20 13.35 10.10 -14.83
N THR A 21 13.79 8.87 -15.09
CA THR A 21 14.62 8.53 -16.26
C THR A 21 13.92 8.94 -17.55
N ARG A 22 12.62 8.61 -17.69
CA ARG A 22 11.84 8.98 -18.86
C ARG A 22 11.73 10.49 -19.06
N LEU A 23 11.61 11.27 -17.98
CA LEU A 23 11.62 12.73 -18.05
C LEU A 23 13.00 13.27 -18.45
N GLN A 24 14.09 12.72 -17.90
CA GLN A 24 15.46 13.18 -18.15
C GLN A 24 15.95 12.96 -19.59
N GLU A 25 15.40 11.96 -20.28
CA GLU A 25 15.67 11.72 -21.71
C GLU A 25 15.30 12.95 -22.56
N GLU A 26 14.11 13.52 -22.32
CA GLU A 26 13.51 14.56 -23.17
C GLU A 26 13.59 15.98 -22.57
N CYS A 27 13.69 16.08 -21.24
CA CYS A 27 13.56 17.34 -20.49
C CYS A 27 14.80 17.63 -19.63
N ASP A 28 14.96 18.89 -19.24
CA ASP A 28 15.86 19.33 -18.18
C ASP A 28 15.09 19.28 -16.84
N VAL A 29 15.41 18.30 -16.00
CA VAL A 29 14.63 17.94 -14.82
C VAL A 29 15.34 18.42 -13.55
N GLU A 30 14.71 19.35 -12.83
CA GLU A 30 15.08 19.70 -11.46
C GLU A 30 14.20 18.90 -10.48
N ILE A 31 14.83 18.25 -9.50
CA ILE A 31 14.14 17.44 -8.49
C ILE A 31 14.38 18.05 -7.11
N TYR A 32 13.32 18.19 -6.32
CA TYR A 32 13.44 18.58 -4.92
C TYR A 32 14.13 17.45 -4.11
N PRO A 33 15.21 17.72 -3.36
CA PRO A 33 16.08 16.68 -2.79
C PRO A 33 15.52 16.00 -1.54
N GLN A 34 14.25 16.21 -1.18
CA GLN A 34 13.67 15.62 0.04
C GLN A 34 12.44 14.78 -0.29
N SER A 35 12.25 13.72 0.49
CA SER A 35 11.09 12.81 0.38
C SER A 35 9.88 13.29 1.19
N ARG A 36 9.87 14.56 1.59
CA ARG A 36 8.78 15.20 2.34
C ARG A 36 8.18 16.33 1.51
N PRO A 37 6.94 16.79 1.80
CA PRO A 37 6.33 17.90 1.09
C PRO A 37 7.24 19.13 1.08
N ILE A 38 7.46 19.70 -0.10
CA ILE A 38 8.20 20.95 -0.25
C ILE A 38 7.40 22.09 0.41
N PRO A 39 8.02 22.97 1.22
CA PRO A 39 7.34 24.13 1.78
C PRO A 39 6.83 25.05 0.67
N ARG A 40 5.65 25.63 0.87
CA ARG A 40 4.97 26.48 -0.13
C ARG A 40 5.86 27.60 -0.66
N ASP A 41 6.53 28.34 0.21
CA ASP A 41 7.41 29.45 -0.17
C ASP A 41 8.60 29.01 -1.04
N GLU A 42 9.10 27.78 -0.81
CA GLU A 42 10.19 27.22 -1.60
C GLU A 42 9.67 26.73 -2.97
N LEU A 43 8.50 26.10 -2.99
CA LEU A 43 7.83 25.67 -4.22
C LEU A 43 7.63 26.85 -5.17
N LEU A 44 7.01 27.94 -4.70
CA LEU A 44 6.73 29.13 -5.50
C LEU A 44 7.99 29.78 -6.07
N LYS A 45 9.15 29.61 -5.42
CA LYS A 45 10.45 30.08 -5.93
C LYS A 45 11.00 29.18 -7.02
N ARG A 46 10.90 27.85 -6.87
CA ARG A 46 11.49 26.86 -7.78
C ARG A 46 10.69 26.63 -9.06
N ILE A 47 9.36 26.81 -9.01
CA ILE A 47 8.50 26.65 -10.19
C ILE A 47 8.62 27.80 -11.20
N LYS A 48 9.22 28.93 -10.81
CA LYS A 48 9.40 30.11 -11.66
C LYS A 48 10.12 29.78 -12.96
N GLY A 49 9.46 30.02 -14.09
CA GLY A 49 10.05 29.85 -15.42
C GLY A 49 10.21 28.40 -15.87
N LYS A 50 9.53 27.45 -15.22
CA LYS A 50 9.45 26.05 -15.64
C LYS A 50 8.35 25.85 -16.69
N ASP A 51 8.57 24.93 -17.61
CA ASP A 51 7.59 24.53 -18.64
C ASP A 51 6.59 23.50 -18.10
N GLY A 52 7.02 22.66 -17.15
CA GLY A 52 6.18 21.62 -16.55
C GLY A 52 6.47 21.40 -15.07
N VAL A 53 5.43 21.03 -14.31
CA VAL A 53 5.57 20.64 -12.90
C VAL A 53 4.97 19.26 -12.67
N PHE A 54 5.75 18.37 -12.06
CA PHE A 54 5.31 17.06 -11.57
C PHE A 54 5.20 17.11 -10.05
N CYS A 55 3.98 17.08 -9.55
CA CYS A 55 3.64 17.23 -8.14
C CYS A 55 2.85 16.04 -7.58
N LEU A 56 2.53 16.08 -6.29
CA LEU A 56 1.67 15.11 -5.61
C LEU A 56 0.46 15.81 -4.98
N SER A 57 -0.43 15.04 -4.37
CA SER A 57 -1.65 15.55 -3.71
C SER A 57 -1.38 16.44 -2.48
N ASP A 58 -0.11 16.52 -2.03
CA ASP A 58 0.33 17.42 -0.96
C ASP A 58 0.58 18.86 -1.44
N GLN A 59 0.45 19.15 -2.75
CA GLN A 59 0.65 20.49 -3.33
C GLN A 59 -0.66 21.06 -3.89
N ILE A 60 -1.08 22.21 -3.37
CA ILE A 60 -2.25 22.93 -3.88
C ILE A 60 -1.86 23.71 -5.15
N VAL A 61 -2.56 23.48 -6.27
CA VAL A 61 -2.36 24.18 -7.53
C VAL A 61 -3.49 25.18 -7.71
N ASP A 62 -3.34 26.32 -7.07
CA ASP A 62 -4.27 27.44 -7.05
C ASP A 62 -3.72 28.62 -7.87
N LYS A 63 -4.43 29.76 -7.82
CA LYS A 63 -4.02 30.99 -8.50
C LYS A 63 -2.61 31.45 -8.12
N GLU A 64 -2.23 31.38 -6.85
CA GLU A 64 -0.91 31.81 -6.38
C GLU A 64 0.21 30.96 -7.00
N PHE A 65 0.01 29.64 -7.05
CA PHE A 65 0.93 28.72 -7.71
C PHE A 65 1.12 29.08 -9.18
N LEU A 66 0.02 29.32 -9.89
CA LEU A 66 0.02 29.61 -11.33
C LEU A 66 0.62 31.00 -11.61
N ASP A 67 0.39 31.98 -10.73
CA ASP A 67 1.01 33.31 -10.81
C ASP A 67 2.52 33.22 -10.59
N ALA A 68 2.97 32.42 -9.62
CA ALA A 68 4.38 32.23 -9.33
C ALA A 68 5.12 31.46 -10.44
N ALA A 69 4.51 30.47 -11.07
CA ALA A 69 5.12 29.72 -12.17
C ALA A 69 5.41 30.61 -13.39
N GLY A 70 4.52 31.58 -13.64
CA GLY A 70 4.64 32.54 -14.73
C GLY A 70 4.15 32.00 -16.09
N PRO A 71 4.34 32.76 -17.18
CA PRO A 71 3.71 32.48 -18.47
C PRO A 71 4.31 31.28 -19.22
N ASN A 72 5.44 30.73 -18.75
CA ASN A 72 6.13 29.62 -19.39
C ASN A 72 5.48 28.26 -19.07
N LEU A 73 4.68 28.19 -18.00
CA LEU A 73 4.09 26.93 -17.55
C LEU A 73 3.08 26.43 -18.58
N LYS A 74 3.30 25.22 -19.10
CA LYS A 74 2.46 24.57 -20.11
C LYS A 74 1.65 23.42 -19.53
N VAL A 75 2.17 22.75 -18.51
CA VAL A 75 1.55 21.55 -17.94
C VAL A 75 1.83 21.40 -16.44
N VAL A 76 0.82 20.95 -15.70
CA VAL A 76 0.97 20.46 -14.33
C VAL A 76 0.40 19.04 -14.27
N SER A 77 1.20 18.10 -13.78
CA SER A 77 0.81 16.69 -13.63
C SER A 77 0.93 16.26 -12.17
N THR A 78 -0.05 15.50 -11.67
CA THR A 78 -0.04 14.99 -10.30
C THR A 78 0.13 13.47 -10.24
N PHE A 79 0.92 12.99 -9.28
CA PHE A 79 1.03 11.57 -8.94
C PHE A 79 -0.12 11.15 -8.02
N SER A 80 -1.36 11.28 -8.50
CA SER A 80 -2.56 10.89 -7.77
C SER A 80 -3.75 10.68 -8.72
N ALA A 81 -4.73 9.89 -8.28
CA ALA A 81 -6.00 9.74 -8.99
C ALA A 81 -6.93 10.93 -8.78
N GLY A 82 -7.02 11.43 -7.54
CA GLY A 82 -7.72 12.66 -7.18
C GLY A 82 -7.03 13.90 -7.75
N PHE A 83 -7.78 14.99 -7.87
CA PHE A 83 -7.30 16.27 -8.40
C PHE A 83 -8.01 17.46 -7.75
N GLU A 84 -8.58 17.26 -6.57
CA GLU A 84 -9.29 18.27 -5.78
C GLU A 84 -8.36 19.42 -5.35
N HIS A 85 -7.05 19.15 -5.28
CA HIS A 85 -6.00 20.12 -5.03
C HIS A 85 -5.67 20.99 -6.26
N PHE A 86 -6.28 20.75 -7.43
CA PHE A 86 -6.09 21.57 -8.64
C PHE A 86 -7.30 22.48 -8.87
N ASP A 87 -7.06 23.79 -9.00
CA ASP A 87 -8.05 24.72 -9.53
C ASP A 87 -8.12 24.59 -11.06
N LEU A 88 -8.92 23.61 -11.53
CA LEU A 88 -9.08 23.32 -12.95
C LEU A 88 -9.65 24.51 -13.76
N ASN A 89 -10.44 25.37 -13.13
CA ASN A 89 -11.01 26.54 -13.79
C ASN A 89 -9.89 27.54 -14.11
N GLU A 90 -9.05 27.84 -13.12
CA GLU A 90 -7.94 28.76 -13.28
C GLU A 90 -6.89 28.20 -14.26
N ILE A 91 -6.54 26.91 -14.13
CA ILE A 91 -5.61 26.21 -15.05
C ILE A 91 -6.10 26.33 -16.51
N LYS A 92 -7.38 26.02 -16.75
CA LYS A 92 -7.97 26.06 -18.09
C LYS A 92 -8.05 27.47 -18.65
N SER A 93 -8.37 28.46 -17.80
CA SER A 93 -8.43 29.87 -18.21
C SER A 93 -7.09 30.40 -18.73
N ARG A 94 -5.98 29.85 -18.21
CA ARG A 94 -4.60 30.19 -18.60
C ARG A 94 -4.05 29.35 -19.76
N GLY A 95 -4.84 28.40 -20.30
CA GLY A 95 -4.41 27.51 -21.37
C GLY A 95 -3.38 26.45 -20.93
N ILE A 96 -3.24 26.22 -19.62
CA ILE A 96 -2.32 25.24 -19.05
C ILE A 96 -3.00 23.87 -19.07
N LYS A 97 -2.24 22.80 -19.37
CA LYS A 97 -2.76 21.42 -19.34
C LYS A 97 -2.63 20.84 -17.92
N ALA A 98 -3.64 20.11 -17.48
CA ALA A 98 -3.60 19.32 -16.24
C ALA A 98 -3.59 17.82 -16.55
N GLY A 99 -2.82 17.05 -15.79
CA GLY A 99 -2.78 15.59 -15.86
C GLY A 99 -2.85 14.95 -14.47
N ASN A 100 -3.53 13.80 -14.38
CA ASN A 100 -3.60 12.93 -13.20
C ASN A 100 -3.40 11.46 -13.63
N THR A 101 -3.51 10.51 -12.69
CA THR A 101 -3.32 9.08 -12.96
C THR A 101 -4.58 8.25 -12.63
N PRO A 102 -5.67 8.38 -13.40
CA PRO A 102 -6.88 7.61 -13.16
C PRO A 102 -6.69 6.14 -13.56
N GLY A 103 -7.42 5.23 -12.94
CA GLY A 103 -7.47 3.80 -13.30
C GLY A 103 -6.29 2.95 -12.83
N VAL A 104 -5.10 3.52 -12.65
CA VAL A 104 -3.89 2.74 -12.25
C VAL A 104 -3.82 2.39 -10.76
N VAL A 105 -4.71 2.94 -9.93
CA VAL A 105 -4.76 2.69 -8.47
C VAL A 105 -5.98 1.88 -8.03
N ALA A 106 -6.90 1.56 -8.95
CA ALA A 106 -8.20 0.97 -8.62
C ALA A 106 -8.04 -0.41 -7.97
N ASP A 107 -7.26 -1.29 -8.61
CA ASP A 107 -7.06 -2.66 -8.14
C ASP A 107 -6.37 -2.69 -6.78
N SER A 108 -5.27 -1.95 -6.62
CA SER A 108 -4.55 -1.89 -5.34
C SER A 108 -5.39 -1.29 -4.20
N THR A 109 -6.28 -0.34 -4.51
CA THR A 109 -7.21 0.22 -3.52
C THR A 109 -8.27 -0.82 -3.11
N ALA A 110 -8.79 -1.58 -4.07
CA ALA A 110 -9.76 -2.66 -3.80
C ALA A 110 -9.13 -3.79 -2.98
N GLU A 111 -7.92 -4.22 -3.33
CA GLU A 111 -7.14 -5.21 -2.57
C GLU A 111 -6.91 -4.77 -1.13
N LEU A 112 -6.52 -3.51 -0.91
CA LEU A 112 -6.35 -2.95 0.42
C LEU A 112 -7.67 -2.92 1.20
N ALA A 113 -8.78 -2.54 0.56
CA ALA A 113 -10.09 -2.52 1.19
C ALA A 113 -10.51 -3.93 1.68
N VAL A 114 -10.35 -4.95 0.83
CA VAL A 114 -10.62 -6.35 1.21
C VAL A 114 -9.68 -6.81 2.33
N SER A 115 -8.40 -6.47 2.23
CA SER A 115 -7.41 -6.81 3.26
C SER A 115 -7.75 -6.20 4.61
N LEU A 116 -8.19 -4.94 4.65
CA LEU A 116 -8.62 -4.25 5.87
C LEU A 116 -9.91 -4.86 6.44
N MET A 117 -10.89 -5.22 5.58
CA MET A 117 -12.10 -5.92 6.03
C MET A 117 -11.75 -7.27 6.68
N LEU A 118 -10.86 -8.06 6.06
CA LEU A 118 -10.41 -9.32 6.64
C LEU A 118 -9.62 -9.11 7.92
N ALA A 119 -8.67 -8.16 7.93
CA ALA A 119 -7.84 -7.89 9.09
C ALA A 119 -8.65 -7.44 10.32
N THR A 120 -9.69 -6.65 10.11
CA THR A 120 -10.58 -6.18 11.19
C THR A 120 -11.55 -7.26 11.65
N THR A 121 -12.28 -7.90 10.72
CA THR A 121 -13.29 -8.94 11.06
C THR A 121 -12.65 -10.17 11.70
N ARG A 122 -11.41 -10.51 11.32
CA ARG A 122 -10.66 -11.64 11.86
C ARG A 122 -9.70 -11.25 12.98
N ARG A 123 -9.75 -9.98 13.41
CA ARG A 123 -8.95 -9.45 14.53
C ARG A 123 -7.45 -9.72 14.38
N PHE A 124 -6.90 -9.61 13.16
CA PHE A 124 -5.50 -9.95 12.86
C PHE A 124 -4.52 -9.32 13.84
N PHE A 125 -4.70 -8.05 14.19
CA PHE A 125 -3.81 -7.30 15.08
C PHE A 125 -3.92 -7.70 16.56
N ASP A 126 -5.11 -8.06 17.04
CA ASP A 126 -5.29 -8.59 18.41
C ASP A 126 -4.69 -9.98 18.52
N SER A 127 -4.93 -10.77 17.48
CA SER A 127 -4.53 -12.14 17.36
C SER A 127 -3.02 -12.26 17.29
N HIS A 128 -2.33 -11.45 16.45
CA HIS A 128 -0.88 -11.48 16.15
C HIS A 128 0.05 -11.67 17.37
N LYS A 129 -0.44 -11.38 18.58
CA LYS A 129 0.24 -11.62 19.87
C LYS A 129 0.30 -13.09 20.34
N GLN A 130 -0.35 -14.07 19.69
CA GLN A 130 -0.58 -15.42 20.27
C GLN A 130 -0.22 -16.63 19.37
N ILE A 131 0.97 -16.70 18.77
CA ILE A 131 1.35 -17.76 17.81
C ILE A 131 1.38 -19.16 18.51
N LEU A 132 0.53 -20.15 18.16
CA LEU A 132 0.47 -21.55 18.69
C LEU A 132 0.05 -22.70 17.67
N LYS A 133 0.83 -23.82 17.62
CA LYS A 133 0.65 -25.19 16.99
C LYS A 133 1.06 -25.57 15.50
N ILE A 134 1.37 -26.86 15.24
CA ILE A 134 2.07 -27.47 14.06
C ILE A 134 1.49 -27.25 12.62
N CYS A 135 2.37 -26.93 11.65
CA CYS A 135 2.18 -26.73 10.19
C CYS A 135 2.60 -27.91 9.29
N VAL A 136 1.93 -28.07 8.14
CA VAL A 136 2.19 -29.10 7.09
C VAL A 136 3.24 -28.66 6.06
N ILE A 137 3.63 -27.38 6.05
CA ILE A 137 4.56 -26.80 5.07
C ILE A 137 6.02 -27.01 5.52
N GLU A 138 6.91 -27.38 4.58
CA GLU A 138 8.35 -27.30 4.82
C GLU A 138 8.78 -25.83 4.75
N GLN A 139 9.05 -25.25 5.92
CA GLN A 139 9.18 -23.81 6.07
C GLN A 139 10.49 -23.25 5.53
N ASN A 140 11.55 -24.07 5.40
CA ASN A 140 12.82 -23.64 4.81
C ASN A 140 12.69 -23.46 3.29
N ALA A 141 12.06 -24.41 2.60
CA ALA A 141 11.75 -24.35 1.19
C ALA A 141 10.84 -23.16 0.86
N LEU A 142 9.88 -22.85 1.74
CA LEU A 142 9.05 -21.65 1.60
C LEU A 142 9.90 -20.37 1.71
N MET A 143 10.80 -20.29 2.69
CA MET A 143 11.70 -19.14 2.82
C MET A 143 12.60 -18.97 1.60
N ASP A 144 13.14 -20.05 1.05
CA ASP A 144 14.00 -20.00 -0.14
C ASP A 144 13.22 -19.60 -1.39
N ALA A 145 11.97 -20.07 -1.53
CA ALA A 145 11.08 -19.65 -2.61
C ALA A 145 10.69 -18.17 -2.51
N LEU A 146 10.50 -17.65 -1.30
CA LEU A 146 10.23 -16.23 -1.04
C LEU A 146 11.45 -15.35 -1.33
N LYS A 147 12.65 -15.78 -0.92
CA LYS A 147 13.91 -15.05 -1.15
C LYS A 147 14.30 -15.02 -2.63
N SER A 148 14.12 -16.14 -3.33
CA SER A 148 14.42 -16.25 -4.76
C SER A 148 13.39 -15.57 -5.66
N GLY A 149 12.27 -15.07 -5.08
CA GLY A 149 11.17 -14.49 -5.84
C GLY A 149 10.34 -15.50 -6.62
N ARG A 150 10.58 -16.81 -6.46
CA ARG A 150 9.74 -17.88 -7.03
C ARG A 150 8.32 -17.80 -6.48
N ILE A 151 8.18 -17.41 -5.21
CA ILE A 151 6.91 -17.02 -4.58
C ILE A 151 7.03 -15.55 -4.20
N ARG A 152 6.05 -14.73 -4.61
CA ARG A 152 6.07 -13.28 -4.35
C ARG A 152 5.86 -12.94 -2.88
N ALA A 153 4.88 -13.58 -2.25
CA ALA A 153 4.53 -13.41 -0.85
C ALA A 153 3.74 -14.63 -0.35
N ALA A 154 3.69 -14.83 0.97
CA ALA A 154 2.88 -15.87 1.58
C ALA A 154 2.25 -15.39 2.91
N GLY A 155 1.16 -16.06 3.31
CA GLY A 155 0.53 -15.91 4.61
C GLY A 155 0.44 -17.26 5.30
N LEU A 156 0.88 -17.37 6.55
CA LEU A 156 0.76 -18.58 7.37
C LEU A 156 -0.08 -18.29 8.59
N ASP A 157 -1.13 -19.08 8.81
CA ASP A 157 -1.89 -19.09 10.08
C ASP A 157 -1.42 -20.18 11.03
N VAL A 158 -0.52 -21.07 10.58
CA VAL A 158 -0.02 -22.22 11.35
C VAL A 158 1.46 -22.42 11.03
N MET A 159 2.29 -22.74 12.03
CA MET A 159 3.77 -22.85 11.93
C MET A 159 4.35 -24.08 12.66
N THR A 160 5.62 -24.44 12.41
CA THR A 160 6.32 -25.52 13.15
C THR A 160 7.76 -25.12 13.49
N PRO A 161 8.16 -24.99 14.76
CA PRO A 161 7.35 -25.08 15.97
C PRO A 161 6.44 -23.86 16.12
N GLU A 162 5.44 -23.96 17.00
CA GLU A 162 4.53 -22.84 17.26
C GLU A 162 4.12 -22.85 18.76
N PRO A 163 4.49 -21.84 19.58
CA PRO A 163 5.01 -20.54 19.18
C PRO A 163 6.38 -20.60 18.53
N LEU A 164 6.60 -19.74 17.53
CA LEU A 164 7.93 -19.57 16.98
C LEU A 164 8.84 -18.96 18.06
N PRO A 165 10.07 -19.46 18.23
CA PRO A 165 11.10 -18.78 19.00
C PRO A 165 11.24 -17.32 18.54
N THR A 166 11.52 -16.40 19.46
CA THR A 166 11.60 -14.96 19.16
C THR A 166 12.71 -14.59 18.17
N ASP A 167 13.68 -15.48 17.99
CA ASP A 167 14.79 -15.37 17.04
C ASP A 167 14.55 -16.16 15.73
N HIS A 168 13.37 -16.73 15.52
CA HIS A 168 13.09 -17.58 14.38
C HIS A 168 13.10 -16.79 13.04
N PRO A 169 13.81 -17.24 11.99
CA PRO A 169 13.97 -16.51 10.72
C PRO A 169 12.66 -16.09 10.02
N LEU A 170 11.60 -16.89 10.17
CA LEU A 170 10.28 -16.57 9.62
C LEU A 170 9.71 -15.25 10.14
N LEU A 171 10.02 -14.86 11.39
CA LEU A 171 9.55 -13.59 11.97
C LEU A 171 10.12 -12.37 11.25
N PHE A 172 11.25 -12.53 10.56
CA PHE A 172 11.98 -11.46 9.89
C PHE A 172 11.86 -11.51 8.35
N THR A 173 11.01 -12.38 7.81
CA THR A 173 10.84 -12.53 6.36
C THR A 173 9.90 -11.45 5.82
N PRO A 174 10.37 -10.48 5.00
CA PRO A 174 9.65 -9.23 4.72
C PRO A 174 8.37 -9.42 3.88
N ASN A 175 8.29 -10.51 3.11
CA ASN A 175 7.14 -10.86 2.26
C ASN A 175 6.32 -12.04 2.82
N LEU A 176 6.38 -12.25 4.13
CA LEU A 176 5.63 -13.27 4.85
C LEU A 176 4.76 -12.63 5.93
N THR A 177 3.46 -12.89 5.89
CA THR A 177 2.55 -12.53 6.99
C THR A 177 2.29 -13.74 7.87
N LEU A 178 2.46 -13.56 9.17
CA LEU A 178 2.27 -14.61 10.17
C LEU A 178 1.05 -14.29 11.04
N LEU A 179 0.11 -15.22 11.07
CA LEU A 179 -1.05 -15.21 11.92
C LEU A 179 -0.97 -16.34 12.95
N PRO A 180 -1.51 -16.14 14.15
CA PRO A 180 -1.35 -17.05 15.27
C PRO A 180 -2.54 -18.00 15.41
N HIS A 181 -2.75 -18.85 14.43
CA HIS A 181 -3.78 -19.88 14.47
C HIS A 181 -5.17 -19.34 14.78
N ILE A 182 -5.59 -18.37 13.99
CA ILE A 182 -6.86 -17.65 14.15
C ILE A 182 -7.91 -18.00 13.10
N GLY A 183 -7.70 -19.12 12.40
CA GLY A 183 -8.67 -19.74 11.51
C GLY A 183 -10.07 -19.87 12.12
N THR A 184 -10.18 -20.10 13.43
CA THR A 184 -11.46 -20.19 14.17
C THR A 184 -11.71 -19.01 15.11
N ALA A 185 -10.94 -17.93 15.07
CA ALA A 185 -11.07 -16.78 15.98
C ALA A 185 -12.27 -15.85 15.68
N GLU A 186 -13.25 -16.33 14.91
CA GLU A 186 -14.52 -15.65 14.65
C GLU A 186 -15.53 -16.04 15.73
N LEU A 187 -16.27 -15.06 16.27
CA LEU A 187 -17.07 -15.23 17.47
C LEU A 187 -18.18 -16.27 17.31
N ARG A 188 -18.90 -16.24 16.18
CA ARG A 188 -19.98 -17.18 15.89
C ARG A 188 -19.44 -18.61 15.78
N THR A 189 -18.36 -18.80 15.03
CA THR A 189 -17.65 -20.08 14.86
C THR A 189 -17.22 -20.63 16.22
N ARG A 190 -16.58 -19.82 17.07
CA ARG A 190 -16.23 -20.26 18.44
C ARG A 190 -17.45 -20.65 19.27
N THR A 191 -18.54 -19.91 19.13
CA THR A 191 -19.80 -20.20 19.84
C THR A 191 -20.39 -21.52 19.39
N GLU A 192 -20.53 -21.73 18.08
CA GLU A 192 -21.06 -22.96 17.49
C GLU A 192 -20.20 -24.19 17.85
N MET A 193 -18.86 -24.07 17.79
CA MET A 193 -17.94 -25.12 18.22
C MET A 193 -18.08 -25.47 19.71
N SER A 194 -18.22 -24.46 20.55
CA SER A 194 -18.39 -24.65 22.01
C SER A 194 -19.71 -25.36 22.32
N VAL A 195 -20.79 -24.96 21.65
CA VAL A 195 -22.12 -25.59 21.77
C VAL A 195 -22.06 -27.05 21.30
N MET A 196 -21.43 -27.33 20.16
CA MET A 196 -21.28 -28.70 19.66
C MET A 196 -20.52 -29.59 20.63
N SER A 197 -19.44 -29.08 21.24
CA SER A 197 -18.65 -29.80 22.24
C SER A 197 -19.45 -30.08 23.52
N ALA A 198 -20.24 -29.12 23.98
CA ALA A 198 -21.16 -29.32 25.10
C ALA A 198 -22.24 -30.38 24.77
N ASN A 199 -22.78 -30.34 23.55
CA ASN A 199 -23.79 -31.30 23.09
C ASN A 199 -23.24 -32.72 22.97
N ASN A 200 -21.99 -32.91 22.55
CA ASN A 200 -21.32 -34.23 22.57
C ASN A 200 -21.33 -34.83 23.99
N ILE A 201 -20.92 -34.03 24.98
CA ILE A 201 -20.90 -34.47 26.39
C ILE A 201 -22.30 -34.84 26.86
N ILE A 202 -23.30 -33.99 26.58
CA ILE A 202 -24.69 -34.23 26.99
C ILE A 202 -25.25 -35.51 26.34
N ALA A 203 -25.03 -35.70 25.04
CA ALA A 203 -25.51 -36.87 24.31
C ALA A 203 -24.87 -38.15 24.86
N ALA A 204 -23.55 -38.17 25.06
CA ALA A 204 -22.85 -39.32 25.64
C ALA A 204 -23.39 -39.67 27.04
N LEU A 205 -23.62 -38.67 27.91
CA LEU A 205 -24.15 -38.89 29.26
C LEU A 205 -25.59 -39.42 29.27
N LYS A 206 -26.36 -39.16 28.22
CA LYS A 206 -27.74 -39.66 28.05
C LYS A 206 -27.79 -41.01 27.32
N ASN A 207 -26.65 -41.59 26.93
CA ASN A 207 -26.57 -42.73 26.01
C ASN A 207 -27.26 -42.47 24.66
N GLU A 208 -27.18 -41.23 24.17
CA GLU A 208 -27.62 -40.81 22.85
C GLU A 208 -26.41 -40.68 21.90
N GLN A 209 -26.64 -40.70 20.58
CA GLN A 209 -25.57 -40.54 19.59
C GLN A 209 -24.96 -39.13 19.67
N MET A 210 -23.63 -39.05 19.74
CA MET A 210 -22.94 -37.75 19.78
C MET A 210 -22.94 -37.08 18.40
N PRO A 211 -23.25 -35.77 18.31
CA PRO A 211 -23.24 -35.05 17.03
C PRO A 211 -21.85 -34.96 16.36
N GLY A 212 -20.76 -35.14 17.12
CA GLY A 212 -19.39 -35.16 16.63
C GLY A 212 -18.61 -36.40 17.07
N GLU A 213 -19.25 -37.57 17.02
CA GLU A 213 -18.58 -38.86 17.24
C GLU A 213 -17.51 -39.12 16.15
N LEU A 214 -16.37 -39.72 16.53
CA LEU A 214 -15.25 -40.05 15.64
C LEU A 214 -15.25 -41.53 15.28
#